data_AF-A0A7Y6ZUX7-F1
#
_entry.id   AF-A0A7Y6ZUX7-F1
#
_cell.length_a   1.000
_cell.length_b   1.000
_cell.length_c   1.000
_cell.angle_alpha   90.00
_cell.angle_beta   90.00
_cell.angle_gamma   90.00
#
_symmetry.space_group_name_H-M   'P 1'
#
loop_
_entity.id
_entity.type
_entity.pdbx_description
1 polymer ?
#
loop_
_entity_poly.entity_id
_entity_poly.type
_entity_poly.pdbx_seq_one_letter_code
_entity_poly.pdbx_strand_id
1 'polypeptide(L)'
;MINKRLLLLSALFLAFNVSAQNLSLCLQKAQTQFEMNQCEGINLAAVNTELARVMARIQSVYKASSPELLAELELSHKAWQASLQANLAMKFPLQDKRLNYGSVYPMCASAFEAKLVAQRIEFLKEWTVGVEEGEVCSGSVLSEYFLRSDCGNND
;
A
#
# COMPACT_ATOMS: atom_id res chain seq x y z
N MET A 1 -3.42 41.61 23.62
CA MET A 1 -3.84 40.25 24.06
C MET A 1 -3.81 39.34 22.84
N ILE A 2 -2.75 38.52 22.73
CA ILE A 2 -2.58 37.57 21.63
C ILE A 2 -3.59 36.44 21.81
N ASN A 3 -4.43 36.23 20.80
CA ASN A 3 -5.57 35.33 20.85
C ASN A 3 -5.07 33.86 20.77
N LYS A 4 -4.85 33.24 21.94
CA LYS A 4 -4.29 31.88 22.09
C LYS A 4 -5.14 30.76 21.46
N ARG A 5 -6.31 31.07 20.90
CA ARG A 5 -7.21 30.09 20.26
C ARG A 5 -6.89 29.79 18.80
N LEU A 6 -5.93 30.51 18.18
CA LEU A 6 -5.56 30.29 16.78
C LEU A 6 -4.33 29.37 16.59
N LEU A 7 -3.77 28.80 17.67
CA LEU A 7 -2.55 27.96 17.63
C LEU A 7 -2.81 26.45 17.81
N LEU A 8 -4.06 25.98 17.69
CA LEU A 8 -4.43 24.58 17.97
C LEU A 8 -5.15 23.88 16.79
N LEU A 9 -4.83 24.23 15.54
CA LEU A 9 -5.42 23.59 14.35
C LEU A 9 -4.39 23.10 13.31
N SER A 10 -3.11 23.00 13.67
CA SER A 10 -2.05 22.61 12.73
C SER A 10 -1.29 21.33 13.12
N ALA A 11 -1.86 20.46 13.96
CA ALA A 11 -1.19 19.25 14.45
C ALA A 11 -1.84 17.92 14.00
N LEU A 12 -2.63 17.91 12.92
CA LEU A 12 -3.33 16.70 12.44
C LEU A 12 -3.13 16.43 10.94
N PHE A 13 -1.91 16.57 10.42
CA PHE A 13 -1.59 16.18 9.03
C PHE A 13 -0.24 15.43 8.88
N LEU A 14 0.31 14.88 9.97
CA LEU A 14 1.65 14.25 9.92
C LEU A 14 1.66 12.72 9.72
N ALA A 15 0.52 12.04 9.67
CA ALA A 15 0.51 10.58 9.67
C ALA A 15 0.73 9.91 8.30
N PHE A 16 0.59 10.63 7.17
CA PHE A 16 0.61 9.98 5.84
C PHE A 16 1.98 9.94 5.13
N ASN A 17 3.04 10.55 5.69
CA ASN A 17 4.33 10.66 4.99
C ASN A 17 5.47 9.77 5.54
N VAL A 18 5.22 8.92 6.54
CA VAL A 18 6.29 8.20 7.26
C VAL A 18 7.09 7.25 6.35
N SER A 19 6.46 6.54 5.41
CA SER A 19 7.18 5.56 4.58
C SER A 19 8.12 6.18 3.55
N ALA A 20 7.70 7.25 2.85
CA ALA A 20 8.53 7.92 1.86
C ALA A 20 9.75 8.64 2.48
N GLN A 21 9.57 9.15 3.71
CA GLN A 21 10.64 9.81 4.46
C GLN A 21 11.74 8.83 4.90
N ASN A 22 11.36 7.60 5.29
CA ASN A 22 12.32 6.57 5.72
C ASN A 22 13.21 6.06 4.59
N LEU A 23 12.64 5.85 3.39
CA LEU A 23 13.44 5.46 2.21
C LEU A 23 14.43 6.58 1.82
N SER A 24 13.96 7.82 1.72
CA SER A 24 14.80 8.96 1.37
C SER A 24 15.99 9.13 2.32
N LEU A 25 15.75 9.02 3.63
CA LEU A 25 16.81 9.09 4.64
C LEU A 25 17.80 7.92 4.53
N CYS A 26 17.32 6.71 4.23
CA CYS A 26 18.17 5.53 4.04
C CYS A 26 19.10 5.72 2.83
N LEU A 27 18.53 6.10 1.69
CA LEU A 27 19.29 6.32 0.44
C LEU A 27 20.31 7.45 0.57
N GLN A 28 19.99 8.53 1.30
CA GLN A 28 20.94 9.62 1.58
C GLN A 28 22.15 9.16 2.41
N LYS A 29 21.98 8.15 3.27
CA LYS A 29 23.05 7.61 4.12
C LYS A 29 23.87 6.51 3.43
N ALA A 30 23.27 5.79 2.50
CA ALA A 30 23.93 4.72 1.75
C ALA A 30 25.12 5.26 0.94
N GLN A 31 26.27 4.60 1.05
CA GLN A 31 27.50 4.93 0.33
C GLN A 31 27.83 3.92 -0.77
N THR A 32 27.27 2.71 -0.69
CA THR A 32 27.52 1.61 -1.62
C THR A 32 26.26 1.15 -2.34
N GLN A 33 26.42 0.53 -3.51
CA GLN A 33 25.30 -0.14 -4.20
C GLN A 33 24.63 -1.21 -3.33
N PHE A 34 25.39 -1.88 -2.45
CA PHE A 34 24.84 -2.86 -1.53
C PHE A 34 23.87 -2.22 -0.52
N GLU A 35 24.26 -1.11 0.10
CA GLU A 35 23.40 -0.38 1.03
C GLU A 35 22.16 0.20 0.34
N MET A 36 22.31 0.74 -0.87
CA MET A 36 21.15 1.23 -1.64
C MET A 36 20.18 0.09 -2.02
N ASN A 37 20.71 -1.08 -2.42
CA ASN A 37 19.91 -2.27 -2.64
C ASN A 37 19.16 -2.69 -1.36
N GLN A 38 19.80 -2.58 -0.19
CA GLN A 38 19.18 -2.87 1.10
C GLN A 38 18.07 -1.87 1.44
N CYS A 39 18.30 -0.57 1.24
CA CYS A 39 17.29 0.47 1.48
C CYS A 39 16.00 0.21 0.70
N GLU A 40 16.09 -0.08 -0.60
CA GLU A 40 14.92 -0.39 -1.42
C GLU A 40 14.30 -1.75 -1.07
N GLY A 41 15.10 -2.74 -0.66
CA GLY A 41 14.58 -4.01 -0.14
C GLY A 41 13.74 -3.83 1.13
N ILE A 42 14.18 -2.98 2.05
CA ILE A 42 13.43 -2.63 3.26
C ILE A 42 12.13 -1.89 2.90
N ASN A 43 12.20 -0.96 1.96
CA ASN A 43 11.02 -0.24 1.47
C ASN A 43 9.98 -1.19 0.84
N LEU A 44 10.42 -2.12 -0.02
CA LEU A 44 9.55 -3.15 -0.60
C LEU A 44 8.90 -4.01 0.50
N ALA A 45 9.65 -4.44 1.51
CA ALA A 45 9.10 -5.20 2.63
C ALA A 45 8.06 -4.39 3.42
N ALA A 46 8.29 -3.10 3.64
CA ALA A 46 7.37 -2.21 4.34
C ALA A 46 6.05 -2.05 3.58
N VAL A 47 6.09 -1.81 2.26
CA VAL A 47 4.84 -1.69 1.46
C VAL A 47 4.10 -3.01 1.33
N ASN A 48 4.81 -4.15 1.25
CA ASN A 48 4.16 -5.47 1.28
C ASN A 48 3.48 -5.76 2.62
N THR A 49 4.09 -5.34 3.73
CA THR A 49 3.46 -5.42 5.06
C THR A 49 2.19 -4.59 5.13
N GLU A 50 2.21 -3.39 4.55
CA GLU A 50 1.02 -2.53 4.46
C GLU A 50 -0.08 -3.14 3.59
N LEU A 51 0.27 -3.74 2.44
CA LEU A 51 -0.70 -4.46 1.60
C LEU A 51 -1.36 -5.60 2.37
N ALA A 52 -0.58 -6.40 3.11
CA ALA A 52 -1.11 -7.47 3.95
C ALA A 52 -2.06 -6.92 5.04
N ARG A 53 -1.72 -5.79 5.67
CA ARG A 53 -2.58 -5.12 6.66
C ARG A 53 -3.90 -4.68 6.05
N VAL A 54 -3.88 -4.08 4.85
CA VAL A 54 -5.07 -3.64 4.11
C VAL A 54 -5.96 -4.83 3.74
N MET A 55 -5.37 -5.90 3.19
CA MET A 55 -6.10 -7.13 2.86
C MET A 55 -6.76 -7.75 4.10
N ALA A 56 -6.04 -7.84 5.22
CA ALA A 56 -6.57 -8.36 6.48
C ALA A 56 -7.70 -7.48 7.03
N ARG A 57 -7.62 -6.15 6.88
CA ARG A 57 -8.70 -5.24 7.26
C ARG A 57 -9.96 -5.50 6.44
N ILE A 58 -9.85 -5.61 5.11
CA ILE A 58 -11.00 -5.92 4.24
C ILE A 58 -11.60 -7.28 4.64
N GLN A 59 -10.76 -8.30 4.81
CA GLN A 59 -11.24 -9.61 5.26
C GLN A 59 -12.00 -9.52 6.58
N SER A 60 -11.48 -8.79 7.57
CA SER A 60 -12.13 -8.66 8.88
C SER A 60 -13.49 -7.99 8.81
N VAL A 61 -13.62 -6.91 8.04
CA VAL A 61 -14.87 -6.14 7.93
C VAL A 61 -15.93 -6.94 7.17
N TYR A 62 -15.57 -7.57 6.06
CA TYR A 62 -16.55 -8.18 5.15
C TYR A 62 -16.83 -9.66 5.46
N LYS A 63 -16.14 -10.26 6.44
CA LYS A 63 -16.22 -11.69 6.76
C LYS A 63 -17.64 -12.20 6.99
N ALA A 64 -18.45 -11.41 7.71
CA ALA A 64 -19.80 -11.82 8.10
C ALA A 64 -20.85 -11.46 7.04
N SER A 65 -20.63 -10.37 6.30
CA SER A 65 -21.65 -9.74 5.46
C SER A 65 -21.49 -10.01 3.96
N SER A 66 -20.30 -10.41 3.48
CA SER A 66 -20.03 -10.49 2.04
C SER A 66 -18.99 -11.57 1.67
N PRO A 67 -19.29 -12.87 1.91
CA PRO A 67 -18.37 -13.96 1.55
C PRO A 67 -18.07 -14.02 0.04
N GLU A 68 -19.00 -13.63 -0.83
CA GLU A 68 -18.82 -13.59 -2.28
C GLU A 68 -17.76 -12.53 -2.68
N LEU A 69 -17.80 -11.34 -2.07
CA LEU A 69 -16.76 -10.33 -2.27
C LEU A 69 -15.39 -10.88 -1.83
N LEU A 70 -15.29 -11.59 -0.72
CA LEU A 70 -14.00 -12.13 -0.27
C LEU A 70 -13.43 -13.17 -1.24
N ALA A 71 -14.29 -13.98 -1.88
CA ALA A 71 -13.86 -14.90 -2.94
C ALA A 71 -13.32 -14.14 -4.15
N GLU A 72 -14.02 -13.10 -4.61
CA GLU A 72 -13.61 -12.28 -5.75
C GLU A 72 -12.38 -11.40 -5.44
N LEU A 73 -12.23 -10.93 -4.21
CA LEU A 73 -11.05 -10.20 -3.75
C LEU A 73 -9.79 -11.07 -3.85
N GLU A 74 -9.90 -12.33 -3.41
CA GLU A 74 -8.80 -13.29 -3.49
C GLU A 74 -8.43 -13.61 -4.95
N LEU A 75 -9.43 -13.81 -5.81
CA LEU A 75 -9.20 -14.02 -7.25
C LEU A 75 -8.55 -12.79 -7.91
N SER A 76 -9.07 -11.59 -7.63
CA SER A 76 -8.52 -10.32 -8.08
C SER A 76 -7.08 -10.12 -7.62
N HIS A 77 -6.78 -10.45 -6.35
CA HIS A 77 -5.44 -10.32 -5.79
C HIS A 77 -4.45 -11.27 -6.47
N LYS A 78 -4.83 -12.54 -6.69
CA LYS A 78 -4.00 -13.51 -7.44
C LYS A 78 -3.72 -13.06 -8.86
N ALA A 79 -4.74 -12.58 -9.57
CA ALA A 79 -4.58 -12.05 -10.93
C ALA A 79 -3.64 -10.83 -10.95
N TRP A 80 -3.76 -9.93 -9.96
CA TRP A 80 -2.86 -8.80 -9.81
C TRP A 80 -1.41 -9.25 -9.52
N GLN A 81 -1.18 -10.25 -8.67
CA GLN A 81 0.16 -10.79 -8.41
C GLN A 81 0.78 -11.37 -9.70
N ALA A 82 0.00 -12.07 -10.53
CA ALA A 82 0.48 -12.54 -11.82
C ALA A 82 0.86 -11.38 -12.75
N SER A 83 0.05 -10.31 -12.78
CA SER A 83 0.36 -9.08 -13.52
C SER A 83 1.62 -8.38 -13.00
N LEU A 84 1.82 -8.31 -11.67
CA LEU A 84 3.03 -7.77 -11.04
C LEU A 84 4.28 -8.49 -11.57
N GLN A 85 4.27 -9.83 -11.55
CA GLN A 85 5.39 -10.64 -12.05
C GLN A 85 5.60 -10.45 -13.56
N ALA A 86 4.52 -10.41 -14.34
CA ALA A 86 4.59 -10.12 -15.78
C ALA A 86 5.19 -8.73 -16.06
N ASN A 87 4.81 -7.72 -15.28
CA ASN A 87 5.33 -6.36 -15.41
C ASN A 87 6.82 -6.26 -15.03
N LEU A 88 7.25 -6.98 -13.99
CA LEU A 88 8.68 -7.09 -13.64
C LEU A 88 9.48 -7.75 -14.75
N ALA A 89 8.97 -8.85 -15.31
CA ALA A 89 9.59 -9.54 -16.44
C ALA A 89 9.63 -8.65 -17.70
N MET A 90 8.56 -7.92 -17.98
CA MET A 90 8.51 -6.95 -19.10
C MET A 90 9.51 -5.81 -18.92
N LYS A 91 9.66 -5.28 -17.69
CA LYS A 91 10.59 -4.20 -17.40
C LYS A 91 12.05 -4.64 -17.49
N PHE A 92 12.33 -5.87 -17.07
CA PHE A 92 13.67 -6.46 -17.08
C PHE A 92 13.66 -7.79 -17.85
N PRO A 93 13.57 -7.79 -19.19
CA PRO A 93 13.35 -9.02 -19.98
C PRO A 93 14.54 -9.97 -20.06
N LEU A 94 15.78 -9.46 -19.99
CA LEU A 94 16.99 -10.26 -20.17
C LEU A 94 17.18 -11.23 -19.02
N GLN A 95 17.63 -12.46 -19.28
CA GLN A 95 18.04 -13.40 -18.24
C GLN A 95 19.31 -12.92 -17.53
N ASP A 96 19.77 -13.62 -16.49
CA ASP A 96 20.98 -13.25 -15.74
C ASP A 96 20.98 -11.76 -15.34
N LYS A 97 19.95 -11.36 -14.59
CA LYS A 97 19.60 -9.95 -14.37
C LYS A 97 20.78 -9.11 -13.89
N ARG A 98 21.61 -9.63 -12.99
CA ARG A 98 22.81 -8.92 -12.51
C ARG A 98 23.91 -8.79 -13.57
N LEU A 99 24.04 -9.74 -14.48
CA LEU A 99 24.99 -9.65 -15.60
C LEU A 99 24.55 -8.56 -16.59
N ASN A 100 23.26 -8.50 -16.90
CA ASN A 100 22.73 -7.60 -17.94
C ASN A 100 22.37 -6.20 -17.44
N TYR A 101 21.93 -6.05 -16.18
CA TYR A 101 21.49 -4.78 -15.59
C TYR A 101 22.42 -4.28 -14.48
N GLY A 102 23.48 -5.02 -14.17
CA GLY A 102 24.49 -4.64 -13.20
C GLY A 102 24.06 -4.79 -11.73
N SER A 103 24.94 -4.30 -10.85
CA SER A 103 24.77 -4.37 -9.39
C SER A 103 23.61 -3.52 -8.85
N VAL A 104 23.09 -2.60 -9.67
CA VAL A 104 21.94 -1.73 -9.36
C VAL A 104 20.59 -2.43 -9.57
N TYR A 105 20.55 -3.56 -10.27
CA TYR A 105 19.32 -4.28 -10.58
C TYR A 105 18.41 -4.53 -9.35
N PRO A 106 18.89 -5.03 -8.20
CA PRO A 106 18.03 -5.29 -7.06
C PRO A 106 17.32 -4.02 -6.55
N MET A 107 18.03 -2.89 -6.47
CA MET A 107 17.45 -1.59 -6.10
C MET A 107 16.31 -1.20 -7.06
N CYS A 108 16.57 -1.26 -8.37
CA CYS A 108 15.57 -0.86 -9.37
C CYS A 108 14.36 -1.80 -9.44
N ALA A 109 14.58 -3.11 -9.29
CA ALA A 109 13.51 -4.09 -9.26
C ALA A 109 12.63 -3.90 -8.02
N SER A 110 13.23 -3.77 -6.84
CA SER A 110 12.51 -3.52 -5.59
C SER A 110 11.72 -2.21 -5.64
N ALA A 111 12.32 -1.12 -6.14
CA ALA A 111 11.63 0.16 -6.26
C ALA A 111 10.42 0.09 -7.21
N PHE A 112 10.56 -0.64 -8.34
CA PHE A 112 9.46 -0.82 -9.28
C PHE A 112 8.34 -1.69 -8.70
N GLU A 113 8.68 -2.80 -8.05
CA GLU A 113 7.72 -3.66 -7.36
C GLU A 113 6.99 -2.89 -6.27
N ALA A 114 7.71 -2.14 -5.44
CA ALA A 114 7.15 -1.34 -4.36
C ALA A 114 6.13 -0.30 -4.87
N LYS A 115 6.40 0.31 -6.03
CA LYS A 115 5.45 1.22 -6.68
C LYS A 115 4.15 0.50 -7.06
N LEU A 116 4.24 -0.69 -7.66
CA LEU A 116 3.05 -1.46 -8.07
C LEU A 116 2.25 -1.96 -6.85
N VAL A 117 2.94 -2.32 -5.76
CA VAL A 117 2.31 -2.66 -4.47
C VAL A 117 1.57 -1.45 -3.90
N ALA A 118 2.19 -0.27 -3.89
CA ALA A 118 1.55 0.96 -3.43
C ALA A 118 0.30 1.33 -4.25
N GLN A 119 0.33 1.10 -5.57
CA GLN A 119 -0.85 1.28 -6.42
C GLN A 119 -1.98 0.30 -6.09
N ARG A 120 -1.65 -0.95 -5.74
CA ARG A 120 -2.66 -1.93 -5.30
C ARG A 120 -3.26 -1.54 -3.96
N ILE A 121 -2.45 -1.03 -3.03
CA ILE A 121 -2.94 -0.49 -1.76
C ILE A 121 -3.94 0.64 -2.03
N GLU A 122 -3.58 1.60 -2.90
CA GLU A 122 -4.47 2.70 -3.27
C GLU A 122 -5.79 2.21 -3.87
N PHE A 123 -5.72 1.27 -4.81
CA PHE A 123 -6.91 0.64 -5.40
C PHE A 123 -7.82 0.00 -4.34
N LEU A 124 -7.24 -0.65 -3.33
CA LEU A 124 -7.99 -1.34 -2.29
C LEU A 124 -8.57 -0.40 -1.21
N LYS A 125 -8.18 0.89 -1.20
CA LYS A 125 -8.62 1.83 -0.16
C LYS A 125 -10.12 2.01 -0.12
N GLU A 126 -10.80 1.93 -1.26
CA GLU A 126 -12.26 2.11 -1.36
C GLU A 126 -13.00 1.16 -0.41
N TRP A 127 -12.58 -0.11 -0.33
CA TRP A 127 -13.15 -1.10 0.60
C TRP A 127 -12.76 -0.89 2.08
N THR A 128 -11.81 0.00 2.38
CA THR A 128 -11.39 0.32 3.76
C THR A 128 -11.86 1.67 4.27
N VAL A 129 -12.16 2.61 3.36
CA VAL A 129 -12.65 3.96 3.67
C VAL A 129 -14.17 4.00 3.55
N GLY A 130 -14.72 3.35 2.53
CA GLY A 130 -16.13 3.34 2.21
C GLY A 130 -16.53 4.46 1.25
N VAL A 131 -17.80 4.47 0.87
CA VAL A 131 -18.41 5.49 0.02
C VAL A 131 -19.37 6.39 0.80
N GLU A 132 -19.63 7.58 0.27
CA GLU A 132 -20.66 8.46 0.80
C GLU A 132 -22.05 7.81 0.65
N GLU A 133 -22.94 8.08 1.62
CA GLU A 133 -24.32 7.64 1.57
C GLU A 133 -25.02 8.20 0.31
N GLY A 134 -25.68 7.31 -0.45
CA GLY A 134 -26.35 7.67 -1.70
C GLY A 134 -25.53 7.40 -2.97
N GLU A 135 -24.30 6.90 -2.87
CA GLU A 135 -23.54 6.40 -4.03
C GLU A 135 -24.09 5.06 -4.51
N VAL A 136 -24.87 5.09 -5.59
CA VAL A 136 -25.60 3.93 -6.14
C VAL A 136 -24.74 3.02 -7.02
N CYS A 137 -23.55 3.45 -7.44
CA CYS A 137 -22.61 2.69 -8.26
C CYS A 137 -21.44 2.11 -7.45
N SER A 138 -21.56 2.07 -6.12
CA SER A 138 -20.54 1.59 -5.18
C SER A 138 -20.32 0.07 -5.17
N GLY A 139 -21.24 -0.69 -5.77
CA GLY A 139 -21.15 -2.14 -5.90
C GLY A 139 -21.05 -2.83 -4.54
N SER A 140 -19.89 -3.41 -4.23
CA SER A 140 -19.66 -4.19 -3.00
C SER A 140 -19.07 -3.36 -1.85
N VAL A 141 -18.78 -2.07 -2.07
CA VAL A 141 -18.17 -1.21 -1.07
C VAL A 141 -19.23 -0.77 -0.05
N LEU A 142 -18.93 -0.93 1.24
CA LEU A 142 -19.78 -0.42 2.33
C LEU A 142 -19.73 1.11 2.41
N SER A 143 -20.80 1.73 2.93
CA SER A 143 -20.75 3.16 3.22
C SER A 143 -19.74 3.47 4.33
N GLU A 144 -19.23 4.71 4.35
CA GLU A 144 -18.34 5.17 5.42
C GLU A 144 -18.95 4.98 6.82
N TYR A 145 -20.29 5.09 6.93
CA TYR A 145 -21.01 4.91 8.19
C TYR A 145 -20.86 3.49 8.73
N PHE A 146 -21.11 2.47 7.89
CA PHE A 146 -20.98 1.06 8.30
C PHE A 146 -19.54 0.69 8.69
N LEU A 147 -18.53 1.22 7.98
CA LEU A 147 -17.13 0.94 8.29
C LEU A 147 -16.66 1.58 9.61
N ARG A 148 -17.28 2.69 10.02
CA ARG A 148 -16.99 3.35 11.30
C ARG A 148 -17.73 2.68 12.47
N SER A 149 -18.95 2.20 12.27
CA SER A 149 -19.73 1.55 13.33
C SER A 149 -19.17 0.19 13.73
N ASP A 150 -18.57 -0.57 12.80
CA ASP A 150 -17.84 -1.81 13.12
C ASP A 150 -16.58 -1.58 13.99
N CYS A 151 -16.00 -0.38 13.97
CA CYS A 151 -14.90 -0.02 14.88
C CYS A 151 -15.36 0.25 16.32
N GLY A 152 -16.66 0.35 16.58
CA GLY A 152 -17.24 0.68 17.89
C GLY A 152 -17.84 -0.50 18.66
N ASN A 153 -17.85 -1.71 18.10
CA ASN A 153 -18.48 -2.90 18.71
C ASN A 153 -17.47 -3.91 19.29
N ASN A 154 -16.24 -3.48 19.58
CA ASN A 154 -15.23 -4.28 20.29
C ASN A 154 -15.02 -3.81 21.73
N ASP A 155 -16.12 -3.49 22.44
CA ASP A 155 -16.14 -3.29 23.90
C ASP A 155 -16.60 -4.57 24.61
#